data_AF-A0A948SYA5-F1
#
_entry.id   AF-A0A948SYA5-F1
#
_cell.length_a   1.000
_cell.length_b   1.000
_cell.length_c   1.000
_cell.angle_alpha   90.00
_cell.angle_beta   90.00
_cell.angle_gamma   90.00
#
_symmetry.space_group_name_H-M   'P 1'
#
loop_
_entity.id
_entity.type
_entity.pdbx_description
1 polymer ?
#
loop_
_entity_poly.entity_id
_entity_poly.type
_entity_poly.pdbx_seq_one_letter_code
_entity_poly.pdbx_strand_id
1 'polypeptide(L)'
;MKKILSSLKFLLTASALGLFLIPVWAGVAGSDTAKPAGFGSQAPLIAGLSAIEDSQAFQRYSVRKKSELSRLLYLMDRFRGSGYKVIYDGLEYDSETAAQESRKFIAKNYKQEPAVDWIRENAYRSSPGGNVIQVKTPDGTILDLRDVLIDELESLRRVELKVSLQS
;
A
#
# COMPACT_ATOMS: atom_id res chain seq x y z
N MET A 1 -19.04 -35.34 37.27
CA MET A 1 -17.74 -36.03 37.00
C MET A 1 -16.87 -35.07 36.19
N LYS A 2 -15.90 -34.38 36.82
CA LYS A 2 -14.44 -34.62 36.71
C LYS A 2 -13.98 -34.62 35.23
N LYS A 3 -13.26 -33.61 34.70
CA LYS A 3 -11.90 -33.07 35.00
C LYS A 3 -11.80 -31.70 34.24
N ILE A 4 -11.35 -30.54 34.72
CA ILE A 4 -10.13 -30.05 35.41
C ILE A 4 -8.81 -30.39 34.69
N LEU A 5 -7.98 -29.36 34.52
CA LEU A 5 -6.59 -29.28 34.01
C LEU A 5 -6.47 -29.21 32.47
N SER A 6 -5.73 -28.28 31.87
CA SER A 6 -4.40 -27.83 32.28
C SER A 6 -4.10 -26.40 31.81
N SER A 7 -3.99 -25.50 32.79
CA SER A 7 -3.23 -24.26 32.71
C SER A 7 -1.74 -24.60 32.74
N LEU A 8 -1.04 -24.45 31.60
CA LEU A 8 0.41 -24.65 31.54
C LEU A 8 1.11 -23.29 31.68
N LYS A 9 1.51 -23.01 32.92
CA LYS A 9 2.53 -22.01 33.29
C LYS A 9 3.91 -22.64 33.16
N PHE A 10 4.78 -22.01 32.39
CA PHE A 10 6.26 -22.01 32.47
C PHE A 10 6.62 -20.72 31.69
N LEU A 11 7.10 -19.59 32.22
CA LEU A 11 8.04 -19.29 33.30
C LEU A 11 9.36 -20.05 33.16
N LEU A 12 10.26 -19.51 32.34
CA LEU A 12 11.70 -19.64 32.58
C LEU A 12 12.47 -18.46 31.94
N THR A 13 13.16 -17.72 32.82
CA THR A 13 14.50 -17.08 32.67
C THR A 13 14.68 -16.05 31.54
N ALA A 14 14.77 -14.74 31.79
CA ALA A 14 15.82 -13.99 32.52
C ALA A 14 17.23 -14.12 31.91
N SER A 15 17.87 -12.95 31.72
CA SER A 15 19.21 -12.67 31.17
C SER A 15 19.19 -12.33 29.66
N ALA A 16 19.78 -11.26 29.16
CA ALA A 16 20.85 -10.44 29.70
C ALA A 16 20.77 -8.99 29.20
N LEU A 17 21.25 -8.08 30.05
CA LEU A 17 21.73 -6.77 29.67
C LEU A 17 22.65 -6.86 28.45
N GLY A 18 22.32 -6.09 27.43
CA GLY A 18 23.20 -5.76 26.32
C GLY A 18 23.08 -4.26 26.04
N LEU A 19 23.67 -3.46 26.92
CA LEU A 19 24.01 -2.06 26.67
C LEU A 19 24.85 -2.00 25.38
N PHE A 20 24.23 -1.69 24.25
CA PHE A 20 24.94 -1.16 23.09
C PHE A 20 24.65 0.33 23.00
N LEU A 21 25.58 1.07 23.60
CA LEU A 21 25.90 2.44 23.23
C LEU A 21 26.22 2.44 21.73
N ILE A 22 25.31 2.99 20.91
CA ILE A 22 25.65 3.38 19.55
C ILE A 22 25.84 4.91 19.57
N PRO A 23 27.01 5.41 19.17
CA PRO A 23 27.34 6.82 19.21
C PRO A 23 26.42 7.66 18.30
N VAL A 24 25.94 8.76 18.87
CA VAL A 24 25.36 9.90 18.15
C VAL A 24 26.43 10.44 17.19
N TRP A 25 26.27 10.16 15.89
CA TRP A 25 27.02 10.83 14.84
C TRP A 25 26.25 12.08 14.44
N ALA A 26 26.73 13.22 14.92
CA ALA A 26 26.44 14.54 14.39
C ALA A 26 27.39 14.82 13.22
N GLY A 27 26.84 15.35 12.12
CA GLY A 27 27.56 15.73 10.89
C GLY A 27 27.03 14.91 9.71
N VAL A 28 26.45 15.50 8.66
CA VAL A 28 26.93 16.68 7.92
C VAL A 28 25.72 17.43 7.35
N ALA A 29 25.68 18.75 7.60
CA ALA A 29 24.96 19.69 6.76
C ALA A 29 25.65 19.72 5.39
N GLY A 30 25.01 19.09 4.41
CA GLY A 30 25.44 19.02 3.02
C GLY A 30 24.33 19.54 2.12
N SER A 31 24.36 20.85 1.90
CA SER A 31 23.90 21.60 0.74
C SER A 31 22.79 20.98 -0.11
N ASP A 32 21.64 21.66 -0.10
CA ASP A 32 20.63 21.69 -1.14
C ASP A 32 21.26 21.64 -2.54
N THR A 33 21.35 20.44 -3.09
CA THR A 33 21.24 20.26 -4.54
C THR A 33 19.75 20.17 -4.81
N ALA A 34 19.13 21.34 -4.86
CA ALA A 34 17.85 21.52 -5.51
C ALA A 34 18.00 20.94 -6.92
N LYS A 35 17.55 19.69 -7.08
CA LYS A 35 17.27 19.07 -8.37
C LYS A 35 16.42 20.10 -9.11
N PRO A 36 16.86 20.59 -10.29
CA PRO A 36 16.09 21.59 -11.01
C PRO A 36 14.69 21.03 -11.18
N ALA A 37 13.69 21.84 -10.83
CA ALA A 37 12.28 21.56 -11.04
C ALA A 37 12.08 21.30 -12.54
N GLY A 38 12.29 20.06 -12.94
CA GLY A 38 11.97 19.56 -14.25
C GLY A 38 10.46 19.67 -14.37
N PHE A 39 10.04 20.47 -15.34
CA PHE A 39 8.66 20.56 -15.78
C PHE A 39 8.02 19.16 -15.83
N GLY A 40 7.07 18.89 -14.92
CA GLY A 40 6.12 17.78 -15.08
C GLY A 40 6.00 16.74 -13.95
N SER A 41 6.61 16.92 -12.77
CA SER A 41 6.31 16.07 -11.61
C SER A 41 4.96 16.46 -11.02
N GLN A 42 3.88 15.77 -11.42
CA GLN A 42 2.58 15.92 -10.76
C GLN A 42 2.76 15.57 -9.28
N ALA A 43 2.36 16.48 -8.39
CA ALA A 43 2.34 16.20 -6.97
C ALA A 43 1.52 14.92 -6.73
N PRO A 44 1.93 14.04 -5.81
CA PRO A 44 1.16 12.84 -5.52
C PRO A 44 -0.24 13.26 -5.06
N LEU A 45 -1.27 12.74 -5.73
CA LEU A 45 -2.67 13.01 -5.35
C LEU A 45 -3.00 12.49 -3.94
N ILE A 46 -2.17 11.59 -3.42
CA ILE A 46 -2.34 10.96 -2.11
C ILE A 46 -1.09 11.23 -1.27
N ALA A 47 -1.29 11.86 -0.11
CA ALA A 47 -0.22 12.27 0.80
C ALA A 47 0.61 11.05 1.28
N GLY A 48 1.93 11.11 1.08
CA GLY A 48 2.86 10.07 1.55
C GLY A 48 3.30 9.06 0.49
N LEU A 49 2.80 9.13 -0.74
CA LEU A 49 3.33 8.36 -1.87
C LEU A 49 4.30 9.20 -2.71
N SER A 50 5.37 8.59 -3.24
CA SER A 50 6.25 9.22 -4.23
C SER A 50 5.49 9.51 -5.53
N ALA A 51 6.05 10.29 -6.47
CA ALA A 51 5.50 10.33 -7.83
C ALA A 51 5.40 8.92 -8.44
N ILE A 52 4.43 8.72 -9.35
CA ILE A 52 4.18 7.40 -9.96
C ILE A 52 5.40 6.95 -10.75
N GLU A 53 5.96 7.80 -11.60
CA GLU A 53 7.13 7.48 -12.44
C GLU A 53 8.35 7.05 -11.61
N ASP A 54 8.51 7.62 -10.41
CA ASP A 54 9.63 7.35 -9.51
C ASP A 54 9.43 6.11 -8.62
N SER A 55 8.23 5.51 -8.66
CA SER A 55 7.87 4.42 -7.75
C SER A 55 8.42 3.06 -8.22
N GLN A 56 8.90 2.25 -7.27
CA GLN A 56 9.27 0.85 -7.57
C GLN A 56 8.09 0.04 -8.12
N ALA A 57 6.86 0.36 -7.68
CA ALA A 57 5.64 -0.24 -8.21
C ALA A 57 5.49 0.01 -9.71
N PHE A 58 5.76 1.23 -10.18
CA PHE A 58 5.70 1.58 -11.59
C PHE A 58 6.81 0.91 -12.40
N GLN A 59 8.04 0.82 -11.88
CA GLN A 59 9.12 0.08 -12.53
C GLN A 59 8.79 -1.41 -12.74
N ARG A 60 8.13 -2.03 -11.76
CA ARG A 60 7.64 -3.41 -11.90
C ARG A 60 6.47 -3.51 -12.87
N TYR A 61 5.63 -2.49 -12.93
CA TYR A 61 4.50 -2.43 -13.84
C TYR A 61 4.93 -2.22 -15.29
N SER A 62 5.93 -1.38 -15.55
CA SER A 62 6.38 -1.01 -16.90
C SER A 62 6.93 -2.17 -17.72
N VAL A 63 7.48 -3.20 -17.05
CA VAL A 63 7.96 -4.43 -17.69
C VAL A 63 6.86 -5.48 -17.92
N ARG A 64 5.65 -5.28 -17.35
CA ARG A 64 4.51 -6.18 -17.55
C ARG A 64 3.75 -5.81 -18.82
N LYS A 65 2.98 -6.76 -19.34
CA LYS A 65 1.93 -6.45 -20.33
C LYS A 65 0.92 -5.49 -19.70
N LYS A 66 0.65 -4.35 -20.36
CA LYS A 66 -0.32 -3.32 -19.95
C LYS A 66 -1.75 -3.86 -20.08
N SER A 67 -2.21 -4.58 -19.07
CA SER A 67 -3.56 -5.14 -18.96
C SER A 67 -4.27 -4.62 -17.71
N GLU A 68 -5.60 -4.74 -17.67
CA GLU A 68 -6.40 -4.38 -16.48
C GLU A 68 -5.96 -5.14 -15.22
N LEU A 69 -5.63 -6.43 -15.34
CA LEU A 69 -5.03 -7.20 -14.23
C LEU A 69 -3.70 -6.59 -13.77
N SER A 70 -2.79 -6.25 -14.69
CA SER A 70 -1.50 -5.65 -14.33
C SER A 70 -1.68 -4.32 -13.61
N ARG A 71 -2.71 -3.55 -13.94
CA ARG A 71 -3.06 -2.29 -13.26
C ARG A 71 -3.57 -2.53 -11.84
N LEU A 72 -4.40 -3.55 -11.62
CA LEU A 72 -4.79 -3.96 -10.26
C LEU A 72 -3.58 -4.40 -9.42
N LEU A 73 -2.69 -5.20 -10.01
CA LEU A 73 -1.46 -5.64 -9.34
C LEU A 73 -0.51 -4.48 -9.05
N TYR A 74 -0.47 -3.46 -9.92
CA TYR A 74 0.26 -2.22 -9.66
C TYR A 74 -0.23 -1.54 -8.39
N LEU A 75 -1.55 -1.38 -8.19
CA LEU A 75 -2.09 -0.78 -6.97
C LEU A 75 -1.62 -1.54 -5.73
N MET A 76 -1.59 -2.87 -5.79
CA MET A 76 -1.08 -3.68 -4.68
C MET A 76 0.42 -3.50 -4.46
N ASP A 77 1.21 -3.35 -5.51
CA ASP A 77 2.64 -3.01 -5.40
C ASP A 77 2.84 -1.59 -4.87
N ARG A 78 1.92 -0.67 -5.16
CA ARG A 78 2.01 0.76 -4.87
C ARG A 78 1.75 1.10 -3.42
N PHE A 79 0.74 0.50 -2.82
CA PHE A 79 0.41 0.71 -1.40
C PHE A 79 1.22 -0.20 -0.47
N ARG A 80 1.87 -1.24 -0.99
CA ARG A 80 2.68 -2.15 -0.18
C ARG A 80 3.84 -1.40 0.48
N GLY A 81 3.88 -1.39 1.82
CA GLY A 81 4.93 -0.73 2.59
C GLY A 81 4.87 0.80 2.58
N SER A 82 3.79 1.42 2.09
CA SER A 82 3.63 2.88 2.04
C SER A 82 3.35 3.53 3.40
N GLY A 83 3.18 2.75 4.47
CA GLY A 83 2.75 3.23 5.79
C GLY A 83 1.25 3.50 5.91
N TYR A 84 0.48 3.28 4.85
CA TYR A 84 -0.98 3.33 4.91
C TYR A 84 -1.51 2.15 5.71
N LYS A 85 -2.73 2.32 6.24
CA LYS A 85 -3.47 1.23 6.88
C LYS A 85 -4.84 1.10 6.25
N VAL A 86 -5.29 -0.13 6.02
CA VAL A 86 -6.65 -0.41 5.56
C VAL A 86 -7.52 -0.65 6.78
N ILE A 87 -8.63 0.07 6.88
CA ILE A 87 -9.65 -0.14 7.91
C ILE A 87 -10.72 -1.04 7.30
N TYR A 88 -10.83 -2.25 7.82
CA TYR A 88 -11.79 -3.25 7.35
C TYR A 88 -12.57 -3.77 8.56
N ASP A 89 -13.89 -3.59 8.56
CA ASP A 89 -14.78 -3.93 9.70
C ASP A 89 -14.30 -3.38 11.06
N GLY A 90 -13.78 -2.14 11.04
CA GLY A 90 -13.29 -1.44 12.24
C GLY A 90 -11.90 -1.88 12.70
N LEU A 91 -11.27 -2.85 12.03
CA LEU A 91 -9.90 -3.29 12.32
C LEU A 91 -8.91 -2.61 11.37
N GLU A 92 -7.80 -2.12 11.91
CA GLU A 92 -6.70 -1.56 11.12
C GLU A 92 -5.72 -2.68 10.70
N TYR A 93 -5.49 -2.80 9.40
CA TYR A 93 -4.50 -3.68 8.79
C TYR A 93 -3.39 -2.86 8.17
N ASP A 94 -2.14 -3.28 8.34
CA ASP A 94 -1.02 -2.65 7.64
C ASP A 94 -1.12 -2.88 6.12
N SER A 95 -0.61 -1.94 5.33
CA SER A 95 -0.71 -2.02 3.87
C SER A 95 0.05 -3.18 3.24
N GLU A 96 1.06 -3.73 3.92
CA GLU A 96 1.77 -4.93 3.48
C GLU A 96 0.85 -6.16 3.54
N THR A 97 0.24 -6.41 4.70
CA THR A 97 -0.74 -7.50 4.90
C THR A 97 -1.94 -7.33 3.97
N ALA A 98 -2.51 -6.12 3.89
CA ALA A 98 -3.64 -5.85 3.02
C ALA A 98 -3.30 -6.11 1.55
N ALA A 99 -2.15 -5.65 1.06
CA ALA A 99 -1.73 -5.89 -0.33
C ALA A 99 -1.54 -7.39 -0.64
N GLN A 100 -1.05 -8.19 0.32
CA GLN A 100 -0.89 -9.63 0.14
C GLN A 100 -2.25 -10.34 0.03
N GLU A 101 -3.19 -10.04 0.93
CA GLU A 101 -4.54 -10.63 0.90
C GLU A 101 -5.32 -10.19 -0.34
N SER A 102 -5.24 -8.91 -0.72
CA SER A 102 -5.86 -8.41 -1.93
C SER A 102 -5.32 -9.09 -3.19
N ARG A 103 -4.02 -9.42 -3.28
CA ARG A 103 -3.48 -10.19 -4.41
C ARG A 103 -4.09 -11.58 -4.50
N LYS A 104 -4.20 -12.29 -3.38
CA LYS A 104 -4.83 -13.62 -3.34
C LYS A 104 -6.29 -13.52 -3.79
N PHE A 105 -6.99 -12.49 -3.33
CA PHE A 105 -8.37 -12.24 -3.70
C PHE A 105 -8.54 -11.92 -5.19
N ILE A 106 -7.71 -11.03 -5.74
CA ILE A 106 -7.69 -10.71 -7.19
C ILE A 106 -7.41 -11.99 -7.99
N ALA A 107 -6.37 -12.75 -7.64
CA ALA A 107 -5.99 -13.97 -8.36
C ALA A 107 -7.12 -15.02 -8.41
N LYS A 108 -7.96 -15.08 -7.37
CA LYS A 108 -9.07 -16.02 -7.28
C LYS A 108 -10.34 -15.54 -7.98
N ASN A 109 -10.63 -14.23 -7.95
CA ASN A 109 -11.95 -13.71 -8.29
C ASN A 109 -11.99 -12.83 -9.54
N TYR A 110 -10.84 -12.34 -10.03
CA TYR A 110 -10.81 -11.44 -11.19
C TYR A 110 -11.14 -12.16 -12.51
N LYS A 111 -12.13 -11.66 -13.25
CA LYS A 111 -12.65 -12.29 -14.48
C LYS A 111 -12.44 -11.44 -15.74
N GLN A 112 -11.27 -10.79 -15.85
CA GLN A 112 -10.89 -9.98 -17.02
C GLN A 112 -11.74 -8.73 -17.27
N GLU A 113 -12.46 -8.25 -16.26
CA GLU A 113 -13.24 -7.03 -16.33
C GLU A 113 -12.36 -5.76 -16.21
N PRO A 114 -12.89 -4.57 -16.56
CA PRO A 114 -12.17 -3.31 -16.34
C PRO A 114 -11.79 -3.13 -14.87
N ALA A 115 -10.55 -2.72 -14.60
CA ALA A 115 -10.02 -2.59 -13.23
C ALA A 115 -10.83 -1.62 -12.36
N VAL A 116 -11.34 -0.53 -12.95
CA VAL A 116 -12.22 0.42 -12.24
C VAL A 116 -13.50 -0.26 -11.77
N ASP A 117 -14.13 -1.06 -12.64
CA ASP A 117 -15.39 -1.72 -12.31
C ASP A 117 -15.15 -2.80 -11.25
N TRP A 118 -14.06 -3.55 -11.37
CA TRP A 118 -13.65 -4.50 -10.34
C TRP A 118 -13.44 -3.83 -8.98
N ILE A 119 -12.77 -2.67 -8.93
CA ILE A 119 -12.55 -1.89 -7.70
C ILE A 119 -13.88 -1.40 -7.13
N ARG A 120 -14.80 -0.90 -7.96
CA ARG A 120 -16.11 -0.43 -7.51
C ARG A 120 -16.93 -1.53 -6.84
N GLU A 121 -16.89 -2.73 -7.40
CA GLU A 121 -17.62 -3.88 -6.87
C GLU A 121 -16.96 -4.45 -5.61
N ASN A 122 -15.62 -4.56 -5.59
CA ASN A 122 -14.91 -5.38 -4.59
C ASN A 122 -14.20 -4.57 -3.50
N ALA A 123 -13.99 -3.26 -3.67
CA ALA A 123 -13.22 -2.44 -2.72
C ALA A 123 -14.05 -1.33 -2.04
N TYR A 124 -15.38 -1.40 -2.12
CA TYR A 124 -16.25 -0.42 -1.47
C TYR A 124 -16.68 -0.84 -0.07
N ARG A 125 -17.24 -2.04 0.07
CA ARG A 125 -17.81 -2.53 1.33
C ARG A 125 -17.22 -3.87 1.71
N SER A 126 -17.01 -4.07 3.01
CA SER A 126 -16.60 -5.35 3.56
C SER A 126 -17.70 -6.40 3.34
N SER A 127 -17.27 -7.64 3.16
CA SER A 127 -18.16 -8.81 3.17
C SER A 127 -17.75 -9.73 4.32
N PRO A 128 -18.68 -10.16 5.19
CA PRO A 128 -20.13 -9.91 5.16
C PRO A 128 -20.58 -8.62 5.90
N GLY A 129 -19.67 -7.88 6.53
CA GLY A 129 -20.01 -6.78 7.44
C GLY A 129 -20.75 -5.60 6.81
N GLY A 130 -20.60 -5.37 5.50
CA GLY A 130 -21.27 -4.30 4.77
C GLY A 130 -20.75 -2.90 5.09
N ASN A 131 -19.68 -2.78 5.88
CA ASN A 131 -19.08 -1.52 6.29
C ASN A 131 -18.23 -0.95 5.15
N VAL A 132 -18.16 0.38 5.03
CA VAL A 132 -17.29 1.02 4.04
C VAL A 132 -15.84 0.68 4.38
N ILE A 133 -15.09 0.22 3.38
CA ILE A 133 -13.66 -0.03 3.53
C ILE A 133 -12.94 1.31 3.39
N GLN A 134 -12.15 1.65 4.39
CA GLN A 134 -11.44 2.92 4.44
C GLN A 134 -9.93 2.70 4.44
N VAL A 135 -9.19 3.76 4.16
CA VAL A 135 -7.74 3.78 4.27
C VAL A 135 -7.33 4.96 5.14
N LYS A 136 -6.45 4.69 6.10
CA LYS A 136 -5.79 5.69 6.93
C LYS A 136 -4.42 5.96 6.35
N THR A 137 -4.19 7.19 5.94
CA THR A 137 -2.91 7.68 5.43
C THR A 137 -1.87 7.80 6.56
N PRO A 138 -0.57 7.94 6.24
CA PRO A 138 0.47 8.11 7.25
C PRO A 138 0.32 9.37 8.12
N ASP A 139 -0.35 10.40 7.61
CA ASP A 139 -0.65 11.63 8.37
C ASP A 139 -1.88 11.51 9.29
N GLY A 140 -2.60 10.38 9.22
CA GLY A 140 -3.78 10.10 10.03
C GLY A 140 -5.11 10.39 9.35
N THR A 141 -5.12 10.98 8.15
CA THR A 141 -6.34 11.24 7.38
C THR A 141 -7.01 9.93 6.96
N ILE A 142 -8.34 9.84 7.11
CA ILE A 142 -9.14 8.68 6.73
C ILE A 142 -9.89 9.00 5.43
N LEU A 143 -9.77 8.11 4.45
CA LEU A 143 -10.35 8.23 3.11
C LEU A 143 -11.06 6.94 2.72
N ASP A 144 -12.02 7.00 1.79
CA ASP A 144 -12.66 5.80 1.26
C ASP A 144 -11.68 5.05 0.34
N LEU A 145 -11.47 3.75 0.61
CA LEU A 145 -10.46 2.97 -0.10
C LEU A 145 -10.73 2.92 -1.61
N ARG A 146 -11.99 2.69 -1.99
CA ARG A 146 -12.42 2.63 -3.40
C ARG A 146 -11.96 3.87 -4.17
N ASP A 147 -12.23 5.05 -3.63
CA ASP A 147 -12.02 6.31 -4.34
C ASP A 147 -10.51 6.59 -4.47
N VAL A 148 -9.75 6.34 -3.40
CA VAL A 148 -8.28 6.39 -3.42
C VAL A 148 -7.67 5.46 -4.48
N LEU A 149 -8.17 4.23 -4.60
CA LEU A 149 -7.68 3.27 -5.61
C LEU A 149 -8.04 3.70 -7.04
N ILE A 150 -9.21 4.29 -7.25
CA ILE A 150 -9.65 4.80 -8.56
C ILE A 150 -8.78 6.00 -8.97
N ASP A 151 -8.55 6.95 -8.08
CA ASP A 151 -7.75 8.14 -8.35
C ASP A 151 -6.29 7.79 -8.71
N GLU A 152 -5.70 6.83 -7.99
CA GLU A 152 -4.36 6.34 -8.29
C GLU A 152 -4.31 5.60 -9.63
N LEU A 153 -5.37 4.83 -9.95
CA LEU A 153 -5.48 4.12 -11.22
C LEU A 153 -5.62 5.09 -12.41
N GLU A 154 -6.38 6.17 -12.26
CA GLU A 154 -6.46 7.22 -13.27
C GLU A 154 -5.12 7.94 -13.46
N SER A 155 -4.40 8.18 -12.37
CA SER A 155 -3.06 8.77 -12.40
C SER A 155 -2.08 7.87 -13.14
N LEU A 156 -2.12 6.55 -12.91
CA LEU A 156 -1.35 5.59 -13.68
C LEU A 156 -1.67 5.67 -15.19
N ARG A 157 -2.95 5.75 -15.57
CA ARG A 157 -3.37 5.85 -16.98
C ARG A 157 -2.87 7.13 -17.64
N ARG A 158 -2.85 8.26 -16.93
CA ARG A 158 -2.26 9.51 -17.43
C ARG A 158 -0.76 9.36 -17.71
N VAL A 159 -0.04 8.70 -16.80
CA VAL A 159 1.39 8.40 -16.99
C VAL A 159 1.61 7.43 -18.16
N GLU A 160 0.79 6.38 -18.29
CA GLU A 160 0.86 5.45 -19.42
C GLU A 160 0.72 6.14 -20.77
N LEU A 161 -0.25 7.07 -20.88
CA LEU A 161 -0.50 7.84 -22.08
C LEU A 161 0.70 8.73 -22.40
N LYS A 162 1.21 9.47 -21.41
CA LYS A 162 2.40 10.32 -21.54
C LYS A 162 3.60 9.53 -22.06
N VAL A 163 3.88 8.35 -21.50
CA VAL A 163 4.99 7.49 -21.95
C VAL A 163 4.77 6.99 -23.38
N SER A 164 3.53 6.62 -23.75
CA SER A 164 3.24 6.16 -25.11
C SER A 164 3.36 7.23 -26.20
N LEU A 165 3.27 8.50 -25.84
CA LEU A 165 3.45 9.63 -26.76
C LEU A 165 4.94 9.97 -26.97
N GLN A 166 5.84 9.46 -26.13
CA GLN A 166 7.28 9.71 -26.20
C GLN A 166 8.06 8.58 -26.89
N SER A 167 7.42 7.43 -27.13
CA SER A 167 7.98 6.24 -27.79
C SER A 167 7.58 6.18 -29.26
#